data_AF-A0A9P8SKP8-F1
#
_entry.id   AF-A0A9P8SKP8-F1
#
_cell.length_a   1.000
_cell.length_b   1.000
_cell.length_c   1.000
_cell.angle_alpha   90.00
_cell.angle_beta   90.00
_cell.angle_gamma   90.00
#
_symmetry.space_group_name_H-M   'P 1'
#
loop_
_entity.id
_entity.type
_entity.pdbx_description
1 polymer ?
#
loop_
_entity_poly.entity_id
_entity_poly.type
_entity_poly.pdbx_seq_one_letter_code
_entity_poly.pdbx_strand_id
1 'polypeptide(L)'
;MRALYGLRRSPLLWQKELTAAFRELGLTQCPDEPCIFQNDWLTVFFFVDDIVFLYRKENEDAADEMVAALKRNPFAHFPQKLLGGIINASVASR
;
A
#
# COMPACT_ATOMS: atom_id res chain seq x y z
N MET A 1 8.58 22.54 -16.03
CA MET A 1 9.15 21.22 -15.69
C MET A 1 8.93 20.97 -14.20
N ARG A 2 8.08 20.00 -13.84
CA ARG A 2 7.78 19.66 -12.43
C ARG A 2 8.98 18.92 -11.86
N ALA A 3 9.52 19.41 -10.76
CA ALA A 3 10.60 18.80 -10.00
C ALA A 3 10.15 17.44 -9.43
N LEU A 4 10.27 16.38 -10.23
CA LEU A 4 9.88 15.02 -9.82
C LEU A 4 10.95 14.30 -9.00
N TYR A 5 12.18 14.81 -8.95
CA TYR A 5 13.29 14.13 -8.24
C TYR A 5 14.22 15.09 -7.48
N GLY A 6 13.75 16.30 -7.17
CA GLY A 6 14.56 17.34 -6.52
C GLY A 6 14.55 17.35 -4.99
N LEU A 7 13.69 16.57 -4.34
CA LEU A 7 13.54 16.59 -2.89
C LEU A 7 13.66 15.17 -2.32
N ARG A 8 14.86 14.79 -1.89
CA ARG A 8 15.18 13.52 -1.19
C ARG A 8 14.27 13.19 0.00
N ARG A 9 13.51 14.18 0.49
CA ARG A 9 12.54 14.05 1.60
C ARG A 9 11.20 13.50 1.17
N SER A 10 10.90 13.58 -0.11
CA SER A 10 9.60 13.22 -0.63
C SER A 10 9.39 11.70 -0.47
N PRO A 11 10.31 10.80 -0.93
CA PRO A 11 10.26 9.32 -0.73
C PRO A 11 9.93 8.88 0.68
N LEU A 12 10.65 9.46 1.62
CA LEU A 12 10.58 9.09 3.00
C LEU A 12 9.29 9.56 3.69
N LEU A 13 8.72 10.68 3.26
CA LEU A 13 7.51 11.23 3.87
C LEU A 13 6.30 10.37 3.52
N TRP A 14 6.14 9.98 2.25
CA TRP A 14 5.02 9.14 1.83
C TRP A 14 5.15 7.73 2.40
N GLN A 15 6.37 7.21 2.51
CA GLN A 15 6.59 5.94 3.20
C GLN A 15 6.06 6.00 4.63
N LYS A 16 6.31 7.09 5.37
CA LYS A 16 5.80 7.26 6.73
C LYS A 16 4.29 7.40 6.78
N GLU A 17 3.69 8.18 5.89
CA GLU A 17 2.24 8.34 5.80
C GLU A 17 1.54 7.02 5.42
N LEU A 18 2.08 6.30 4.45
CA LEU A 18 1.59 4.98 4.02
C LEU A 18 1.73 3.95 5.14
N THR A 19 2.88 3.95 5.85
CA THR A 19 3.10 3.10 7.02
C THR A 19 2.05 3.36 8.10
N ALA A 20 1.73 4.63 8.37
CA ALA A 20 0.71 5.00 9.35
C ALA A 20 -0.68 4.53 8.89
N ALA A 21 -1.05 4.77 7.64
CA ALA A 21 -2.32 4.33 7.08
C ALA A 21 -2.47 2.80 7.12
N PHE A 22 -1.43 2.04 6.78
CA PHE A 22 -1.46 0.58 6.86
C PHE A 22 -1.59 0.07 8.30
N ARG A 23 -0.92 0.72 9.26
CA ARG A 23 -1.07 0.38 10.69
C ARG A 23 -2.50 0.66 11.19
N GLU A 24 -3.12 1.76 10.77
CA GLU A 24 -4.52 2.07 11.08
C GLU A 24 -5.49 1.04 10.48
N LEU A 25 -5.17 0.51 9.30
CA LEU A 25 -5.90 -0.56 8.61
C LEU A 25 -5.63 -1.97 9.19
N GLY A 26 -4.83 -2.08 10.26
CA GLY A 26 -4.56 -3.34 10.94
C GLY A 26 -3.43 -4.18 10.33
N LEU A 27 -2.59 -3.60 9.47
CA LEU A 27 -1.41 -4.26 8.94
C LEU A 27 -0.18 -4.04 9.83
N THR A 28 0.64 -5.07 9.97
CA THR A 28 1.91 -5.01 10.69
C THR A 28 3.07 -4.93 9.71
N GLN A 29 3.99 -4.01 9.97
CA GLN A 29 5.21 -3.85 9.16
C GLN A 29 6.21 -4.98 9.46
N CYS A 30 6.80 -5.56 8.42
CA CYS A 30 7.88 -6.52 8.58
C CYS A 30 9.15 -5.82 9.13
N PRO A 31 9.81 -6.37 10.17
CA PRO A 31 10.99 -5.75 10.77
C PRO A 31 12.23 -5.84 9.85
N ASP A 32 12.37 -6.92 9.09
CA ASP A 32 13.50 -7.15 8.20
C ASP A 32 13.34 -6.40 6.87
N GLU A 33 12.09 -6.26 6.40
CA GLU A 33 11.76 -5.64 5.12
C GLU A 33 10.71 -4.52 5.32
N PRO A 34 11.13 -3.25 5.51
CA PRO A 34 10.22 -2.14 5.87
C PRO A 34 9.23 -1.78 4.75
N CYS A 35 9.38 -2.38 3.57
CA CYS A 35 8.50 -2.28 2.42
C CYS A 35 7.34 -3.29 2.42
N ILE A 36 7.37 -4.27 3.33
CA ILE A 36 6.36 -5.32 3.45
C ILE A 36 5.47 -5.04 4.67
N PHE A 37 4.17 -5.14 4.45
CA PHE A 37 3.12 -5.07 5.46
C PHE A 37 2.27 -6.32 5.36
N GLN A 38 1.85 -6.89 6.48
CA GLN A 38 1.06 -8.11 6.46
C GLN A 38 0.12 -8.21 7.65
N ASN A 39 -0.97 -8.93 7.44
CA ASN A 39 -1.85 -9.45 8.47
C ASN A 39 -2.20 -10.91 8.13
N ASP A 40 -3.19 -11.49 8.80
CA ASP A 40 -3.54 -12.90 8.66
C ASP A 40 -3.96 -13.33 7.24
N TRP A 41 -4.42 -12.39 6.40
CA TRP A 41 -5.03 -12.70 5.10
C TRP A 41 -4.49 -11.88 3.92
N LEU A 42 -3.81 -10.77 4.20
CA LEU A 42 -3.29 -9.82 3.22
C LEU A 42 -1.80 -9.58 3.47
N THR A 43 -1.02 -9.63 2.40
CA THR A 43 0.34 -9.11 2.35
C THR A 43 0.38 -7.96 1.36
N VAL A 44 0.87 -6.81 1.79
CA VAL A 44 1.06 -5.62 0.95
C VAL A 44 2.55 -5.35 0.80
N PHE A 45 3.00 -5.18 -0.42
CA PHE A 45 4.36 -4.74 -0.73
C PHE A 45 4.30 -3.40 -1.46
N PHE A 46 5.08 -2.43 -1.03
CA PHE A 46 5.20 -1.15 -1.74
C PHE A 46 6.61 -0.96 -2.28
N PHE A 47 6.72 -0.50 -3.53
CA PHE A 47 8.00 -0.18 -4.15
C PHE A 47 7.87 1.04 -5.04
N VAL A 48 8.46 2.15 -4.59
CA VAL A 48 8.48 3.44 -5.29
C VAL A 48 7.06 3.93 -5.62
N ASP A 49 6.59 3.72 -6.85
CA ASP A 49 5.30 4.19 -7.35
C ASP A 49 4.21 3.08 -7.34
N ASP A 50 4.59 1.83 -7.05
CA ASP A 50 3.71 0.66 -7.13
C ASP A 50 3.36 0.11 -5.74
N ILE A 51 2.11 -0.33 -5.58
CA ILE A 51 1.62 -1.00 -4.36
C ILE A 51 0.95 -2.30 -4.79
N VAL A 52 1.43 -3.42 -4.27
CA VAL A 52 0.92 -4.75 -4.59
C VAL A 52 0.19 -5.31 -3.40
N PHE A 53 -1.08 -5.68 -3.59
CA PHE A 53 -1.91 -6.39 -2.60
C PHE A 53 -1.94 -7.87 -2.97
N LEU A 54 -1.38 -8.70 -2.09
CA LEU A 54 -1.34 -10.16 -2.23
C LEU A 54 -2.31 -10.78 -1.23
N TYR A 55 -3.34 -11.44 -1.75
CA TYR A 55 -4.37 -12.07 -0.95
C TYR A 55 -4.87 -13.36 -1.59
N ARG A 56 -5.65 -14.16 -0.84
CA ARG A 56 -6.34 -15.33 -1.40
C ARG A 56 -7.61 -14.88 -2.11
N LYS A 57 -8.00 -15.56 -3.19
CA LYS A 57 -9.21 -15.22 -3.96
C LYS A 57 -10.48 -15.11 -3.09
N GLU A 58 -10.58 -15.90 -2.04
CA GLU A 58 -11.69 -15.87 -1.07
C GLU A 58 -11.81 -14.52 -0.32
N ASN A 59 -10.75 -13.72 -0.29
CA ASN A 59 -10.69 -12.40 0.35
C ASN A 59 -10.68 -11.25 -0.67
N GLU A 60 -11.08 -11.48 -1.92
CA GLU A 60 -11.08 -10.46 -2.98
C GLU A 60 -11.97 -9.25 -2.62
N ASP A 61 -13.18 -9.50 -2.13
CA ASP A 61 -14.10 -8.43 -1.68
C ASP A 61 -13.50 -7.61 -0.54
N ALA A 62 -12.83 -8.26 0.42
CA ALA A 62 -12.16 -7.59 1.54
C ALA A 62 -10.96 -6.76 1.08
N ALA A 63 -10.23 -7.23 0.07
CA ALA A 63 -9.13 -6.48 -0.52
C ALA A 63 -9.61 -5.23 -1.27
N ASP A 64 -10.71 -5.34 -2.02
CA ASP A 64 -11.31 -4.20 -2.69
C ASP A 64 -11.84 -3.15 -1.71
N GLU A 65 -12.45 -3.59 -0.59
CA GLU A 65 -12.84 -2.71 0.49
C GLU A 65 -11.62 -2.01 1.13
N MET A 66 -10.53 -2.73 1.34
CA MET A 66 -9.27 -2.17 1.85
C MET A 66 -8.72 -1.09 0.90
N VAL A 67 -8.70 -1.36 -0.40
CA VAL A 67 -8.25 -0.40 -1.42
C VAL A 67 -9.17 0.84 -1.44
N ALA A 68 -10.49 0.64 -1.30
CA ALA A 68 -11.44 1.74 -1.20
C ALA A 68 -11.26 2.55 0.09
N ALA A 69 -10.97 1.90 1.23
CA ALA A 69 -10.65 2.57 2.49
C ALA A 69 -9.37 3.39 2.38
N LEU A 70 -8.32 2.83 1.77
CA LEU A 70 -7.05 3.52 1.54
C LEU A 70 -7.25 4.77 0.67
N LYS A 71 -8.06 4.68 -0.40
CA LYS A 71 -8.41 5.81 -1.28
C LYS A 71 -9.20 6.91 -0.57
N ARG A 72 -9.95 6.57 0.48
CA ARG A 72 -10.75 7.52 1.28
C ARG A 72 -9.95 8.19 2.40
N ASN A 73 -8.75 7.69 2.74
CA ASN A 73 -7.99 8.20 3.88
C ASN A 73 -7.53 9.66 3.61
N PRO A 74 -8.06 10.66 4.35
CA PRO A 74 -7.77 12.08 4.11
C PRO A 74 -6.34 12.47 4.50
N PHE A 75 -5.66 11.65 5.30
CA PHE A 75 -4.27 11.87 5.72
C PHE A 75 -3.26 11.37 4.70
N ALA A 76 -3.71 10.56 3.76
CA ALA A 76 -2.86 10.09 2.69
C ALA A 76 -3.04 11.02 1.49
N HIS A 77 -2.19 12.03 1.40
CA HIS A 77 -2.11 12.86 0.20
C HIS A 77 -1.42 12.05 -0.92
N PHE A 78 -2.10 11.01 -1.40
CA PHE A 78 -1.57 10.12 -2.41
C PHE A 78 -1.43 10.88 -3.72
N PRO A 79 -0.24 10.85 -4.36
CA PRO A 79 -0.13 11.26 -5.75
C PRO A 79 -1.10 10.40 -6.55
N GLN A 80 -1.95 11.00 -7.39
CA GLN A 80 -2.87 10.27 -8.27
C GLN A 80 -2.17 9.20 -9.13
N LYS A 81 -0.85 9.34 -9.37
CA LYS A 81 -0.01 8.33 -10.02
C LYS A 81 0.12 7.02 -9.23
N LEU A 82 0.24 7.09 -7.90
CA LEU A 82 0.40 5.92 -7.03
C LEU A 82 -0.89 5.09 -6.93
N LEU A 83 -2.05 5.76 -7.03
CA LEU A 83 -3.34 5.07 -7.08
C LEU A 83 -3.55 4.29 -8.40
N GLY A 84 -2.84 4.66 -9.46
CA GLY A 84 -2.82 3.94 -10.74
C GLY A 84 -1.92 2.70 -10.74
N GLY A 85 -1.04 2.55 -9.73
CA GLY A 85 -0.11 1.43 -9.56
C GLY A 85 -0.54 0.41 -8.51
N ILE A 86 -1.82 0.42 -8.09
CA ILE A 86 -2.35 -0.62 -7.20
C ILE A 86 -2.59 -1.89 -8.01
N ILE A 87 -1.86 -2.94 -7.68
CA ILE A 87 -1.95 -4.24 -8.33
C ILE A 87 -2.54 -5.24 -7.34
N ASN A 88 -3.70 -5.79 -7.68
CA ASN A 88 -4.34 -6.87 -6.95
C ASN A 88 -3.85 -8.22 -7.49
N ALA A 89 -3.20 -9.01 -6.64
CA ALA A 89 -2.68 -10.33 -6.98
C ALA A 89 -3.35 -11.37 -6.08
N SER A 90 -4.30 -12.13 -6.66
CA SER A 90 -4.96 -13.22 -5.96
C SER A 90 -4.23 -14.55 -6.20
N VAL A 91 -3.95 -15.27 -5.11
CA VAL A 91 -3.41 -16.64 -5.17
C VAL A 91 -4.59 -17.62 -5.07
N ALA A 92 -4.70 -18.54 -6.02
CA ALA A 92 -5.69 -19.61 -5.98
C ALA A 92 -5.41 -20.54 -4.78
N SER A 93 -6.42 -20.84 -3.96
CA SER A 93 -6.29 -21.92 -2.99
C SER A 93 -6.17 -23.25 -3.74
N ARG A 94 -5.23 -24.09 -3.28
CA ARG A 94 -4.96 -25.43 -3.84
C ARG A 94 -6.12 -26.38 -3.57
#